data_AF-A0A522XA44-F1
#
_entry.id   AF-A0A522XA44-F1
#
_cell.length_a   1.000
_cell.length_b   1.000
_cell.length_c   1.000
_cell.angle_alpha   90.00
_cell.angle_beta   90.00
_cell.angle_gamma   90.00
#
_symmetry.space_group_name_H-M   'P 1'
#
loop_
_entity.id
_entity.type
_entity.pdbx_description
1 polymer ?
#
loop_
_entity_poly.entity_id
_entity_poly.type
_entity_poly.pdbx_seq_one_letter_code
_entity_poly.pdbx_strand_id
1 'polypeptide(L)'
;MQFGPLFDQQWYIYNDGQEGRTPRVDLNLIDPDPNTSNVWDDYRGEGVSIGVVDTGVQATHENLIGNYDFDPEGLTPPYDP
;
A
#
# COMPACT_ATOMS: atom_id res chain seq x y z
N MET A 1 6.69 13.72 -2.68
CA MET A 1 6.42 12.44 -1.99
C MET A 1 7.77 11.86 -1.57
N GLN A 2 7.89 11.27 -0.39
CA GLN A 2 9.11 10.57 0.02
C GLN A 2 8.80 9.07 0.06
N PHE A 3 9.49 8.29 -0.76
CA PHE A 3 9.37 6.84 -0.75
C PHE A 3 10.32 6.23 0.29
N GLY A 4 9.96 5.04 0.79
CA GLY A 4 10.81 4.29 1.73
C GLY A 4 12.10 3.78 1.07
N PRO A 5 13.11 3.38 1.87
CA PRO A 5 14.44 3.01 1.36
C PRO A 5 14.46 1.76 0.48
N LEU A 6 13.39 0.96 0.48
CA LEU A 6 13.25 -0.25 -0.34
C LEU A 6 12.40 -0.06 -1.60
N PHE A 7 11.96 1.16 -1.88
CA PHE A 7 11.02 1.46 -2.96
C PHE A 7 11.48 0.95 -4.34
N ASP A 8 12.77 1.10 -4.66
CA ASP A 8 13.32 0.67 -5.95
C ASP A 8 13.19 -0.86 -6.18
N GLN A 9 12.99 -1.63 -5.11
CA GLN A 9 12.77 -3.08 -5.16
C GLN A 9 11.29 -3.47 -5.29
N GLN A 10 10.36 -2.53 -5.07
CA GLN A 10 8.92 -2.75 -5.11
C GLN A 10 8.36 -2.66 -6.54
N TRP A 11 8.81 -3.57 -7.40
CA TRP A 11 8.44 -3.63 -8.82
C TRP A 11 6.92 -3.61 -9.06
N TYR A 12 6.11 -4.13 -8.14
CA TYR A 12 4.66 -4.15 -8.26
C TYR A 12 4.03 -2.76 -8.18
N ILE A 13 4.72 -1.76 -7.60
CA ILE A 13 4.29 -0.36 -7.62
C ILE A 13 4.76 0.34 -8.89
N TYR A 14 6.05 0.21 -9.21
CA TYR A 14 6.65 0.78 -10.41
C TYR A 14 7.77 -0.14 -10.93
N ASN A 15 7.58 -0.62 -12.15
CA ASN A 15 8.53 -1.51 -12.81
C ASN A 15 9.22 -0.77 -13.96
N ASP A 16 10.45 -0.33 -13.71
CA ASP A 16 11.34 0.31 -14.68
C ASP A 16 12.22 -0.69 -15.43
N GLY A 17 12.03 -1.99 -15.18
CA GLY A 17 12.88 -3.07 -15.69
C GLY A 17 13.96 -3.53 -14.71
N GLN A 18 13.90 -3.12 -13.44
CA GLN A 18 14.86 -3.54 -12.42
C GLN A 18 15.01 -5.08 -12.37
N GLU A 19 16.26 -5.53 -12.24
CA GLU A 19 16.66 -6.94 -12.21
C GLU A 19 16.21 -7.77 -13.43
N GLY A 20 16.00 -7.14 -14.58
CA GLY A 20 15.65 -7.83 -15.84
C GLY A 20 14.16 -8.17 -15.97
N ARG A 21 13.30 -7.52 -15.18
CA ARG A 21 11.83 -7.59 -15.34
C ARG A 21 11.39 -6.89 -16.64
N THR A 22 10.20 -7.23 -17.11
CA THR A 22 9.57 -6.51 -18.23
C THR A 22 9.02 -5.17 -17.73
N PRO A 23 9.50 -4.02 -18.25
CA PRO A 23 9.02 -2.71 -17.80
C PRO A 23 7.50 -2.55 -17.93
N ARG A 24 6.89 -1.79 -17.01
CA ARG A 24 5.45 -1.47 -16.96
C ARG A 24 4.49 -2.65 -16.78
N VAL A 25 5.02 -3.81 -16.40
CA VAL A 25 4.22 -4.89 -15.83
C VAL A 25 4.16 -4.66 -14.31
N ASP A 26 3.26 -3.78 -13.89
CA ASP A 26 3.04 -3.31 -12.51
C ASP A 26 1.56 -2.89 -12.30
N LEU A 27 1.22 -2.33 -11.13
CA LEU A 27 -0.13 -1.84 -10.81
C LEU A 27 -0.49 -0.50 -11.48
N ASN A 28 0.44 0.12 -12.22
CA ASN A 28 0.28 1.41 -12.88
C ASN A 28 -0.22 2.52 -11.94
N LEU A 29 0.31 2.56 -10.72
CA LEU A 29 -0.07 3.56 -9.71
C LEU A 29 0.63 4.90 -9.94
N ILE A 30 1.86 4.86 -10.47
CA ILE A 30 2.68 6.03 -10.74
C ILE A 30 3.20 5.96 -12.18
N ASP A 31 3.38 7.13 -12.80
CA ASP A 31 3.97 7.24 -14.13
C ASP A 31 4.86 8.51 -14.16
N PRO A 32 6.11 8.41 -14.64
CA PRO A 32 6.98 9.58 -14.78
C PRO A 32 6.60 10.51 -15.94
N ASP A 33 5.71 10.10 -16.86
CA ASP A 33 5.23 10.99 -17.92
C ASP A 33 4.36 12.11 -17.31
N PRO A 34 4.78 13.39 -17.40
CA PRO A 34 4.04 14.50 -16.82
C PRO A 34 2.66 14.75 -17.45
N ASN A 35 2.34 14.08 -18.56
CA ASN A 35 1.03 14.15 -19.22
C ASN A 35 0.08 13.03 -18.77
N THR A 36 0.52 12.19 -17.84
CA THR A 36 -0.28 11.13 -17.24
C THR A 36 -0.63 11.44 -15.79
N SER A 37 -1.65 10.76 -15.26
CA SER A 37 -2.07 10.93 -13.87
C SER A 37 -1.39 9.88 -12.99
N ASN A 38 -0.75 10.36 -11.92
CA ASN A 38 -0.25 9.53 -10.84
C ASN A 38 -1.35 9.37 -9.79
N VAL A 39 -1.83 8.14 -9.60
CA VAL A 39 -2.96 7.84 -8.70
C VAL A 39 -2.66 8.31 -7.28
N TRP A 40 -1.41 8.22 -6.82
CA TRP A 40 -1.01 8.56 -5.45
C TRP A 40 -0.85 10.05 -5.17
N ASP A 41 -0.94 10.90 -6.19
CA ASP A 41 -1.06 12.34 -5.97
C ASP A 41 -2.44 12.69 -5.37
N ASP A 42 -3.50 11.98 -5.79
CA ASP A 42 -4.88 12.25 -5.38
C ASP A 42 -5.46 11.20 -4.42
N TYR A 43 -5.06 9.94 -4.54
CA TYR A 43 -5.67 8.80 -3.83
C TYR A 43 -4.63 7.94 -3.12
N ARG A 44 -4.73 7.84 -1.79
CA ARG A 44 -3.84 7.02 -0.95
C ARG A 44 -4.58 6.04 -0.04
N GLY A 45 -5.90 5.94 -0.19
CA GLY A 45 -6.75 5.09 0.66
C GLY A 45 -7.16 5.74 1.98
N GLU A 46 -7.01 7.07 2.13
CA GLU A 46 -7.48 7.80 3.31
C GLU A 46 -8.96 7.51 3.59
N GLY A 47 -9.29 7.21 4.85
CA GLY A 47 -10.66 6.85 5.27
C GLY A 47 -11.13 5.44 4.88
N VAL A 48 -10.25 4.58 4.36
CA VAL A 48 -10.57 3.18 4.08
C VAL A 48 -9.95 2.27 5.15
N SER A 49 -10.80 1.52 5.86
CA SER A 49 -10.35 0.48 6.79
C SER A 49 -10.29 -0.88 6.09
N ILE A 50 -9.20 -1.63 6.31
CA ILE A 50 -8.95 -2.95 5.70
C ILE A 50 -8.75 -3.99 6.81
N GLY A 51 -9.61 -5.00 6.86
CA GLY A 51 -9.44 -6.16 7.74
C GLY A 51 -8.54 -7.22 7.09
N VAL A 52 -7.43 -7.58 7.75
CA VAL A 52 -6.53 -8.66 7.31
C VAL A 52 -6.85 -9.93 8.08
N VAL A 53 -7.55 -10.87 7.46
CA VAL A 53 -7.86 -12.18 8.03
C VAL A 53 -6.70 -13.14 7.73
N ASP A 54 -5.76 -13.21 8.67
CA ASP A 54 -4.59 -14.08 8.61
C ASP A 54 -4.21 -14.51 10.05
N THR A 55 -3.02 -15.03 10.25
CA THR A 55 -2.42 -15.37 11.55
C THR A 55 -2.20 -14.17 12.46
N GLY A 56 -2.18 -12.95 11.92
CA GLY A 56 -2.12 -11.70 12.68
C GLY A 56 -1.41 -10.58 11.93
N VAL A 57 -1.37 -9.40 12.56
CA VAL A 57 -0.62 -8.22 12.08
C VAL A 57 0.26 -7.72 13.23
N GLN A 58 1.54 -7.45 12.95
CA GLN A 58 2.43 -6.84 13.93
C GLN A 58 2.12 -5.34 14.07
N ALA A 59 1.11 -5.00 14.88
CA ALA A 59 0.58 -3.65 15.04
C ALA A 59 1.64 -2.58 15.41
N THR A 60 2.73 -2.99 16.06
CA THR A 60 3.81 -2.09 16.50
C THR A 60 5.00 -2.00 15.54
N HIS A 61 4.94 -2.64 14.36
CA HIS A 61 5.99 -2.53 13.36
C HIS A 61 6.11 -1.08 12.87
N GLU A 62 7.33 -0.56 12.74
CA GLU A 62 7.61 0.87 12.45
C GLU A 62 6.91 1.39 11.19
N ASN A 63 6.82 0.56 10.14
CA ASN A 63 6.15 0.90 8.87
C ASN A 63 4.66 0.56 8.82
N LEU A 64 4.07 0.05 9.91
CA LEU A 64 2.63 -0.28 10.00
C LEU A 64 1.90 0.53 11.06
N ILE A 65 2.56 0.87 12.17
CA ILE A 65 1.93 1.50 13.34
C ILE A 65 1.23 2.83 13.00
N GLY A 66 1.74 3.58 12.03
CA GLY A 66 1.11 4.82 11.57
C GLY A 66 -0.24 4.64 10.86
N ASN A 67 -0.52 3.43 10.37
CA ASN A 67 -1.73 3.07 9.64
C ASN A 67 -2.57 1.99 10.35
N TYR A 68 -2.15 1.51 11.52
CA TYR A 68 -2.87 0.47 12.25
C TYR A 68 -4.06 1.08 12.99
N ASP A 69 -5.25 0.57 12.73
CA ASP A 69 -6.47 0.96 13.42
C ASP A 69 -6.68 0.08 14.67
N PHE A 70 -6.52 0.68 15.85
CA PHE A 70 -6.70 -0.02 17.13
C PHE A 70 -8.16 -0.13 17.57
N ASP A 71 -9.07 0.59 16.91
CA ASP A 71 -10.50 0.57 17.22
C ASP A 71 -11.34 0.56 15.92
N PRO A 72 -11.21 -0.51 15.10
CA PRO A 72 -11.80 -0.52 13.78
C PRO A 72 -13.32 -0.67 13.83
N GLU A 73 -14.03 0.38 13.41
CA GLU A 73 -15.48 0.36 13.27
C GLU A 73 -15.92 -0.55 12.12
N GLY A 74 -16.93 -1.40 12.36
CA GLY A 74 -17.56 -2.23 11.32
C GLY A 74 -16.72 -3.39 10.79
N LEU A 75 -15.48 -3.56 11.23
CA LEU A 75 -14.60 -4.70 10.89
C LEU A 75 -14.46 -5.71 12.03
N THR A 76 -14.97 -5.38 13.22
CA THR A 76 -15.15 -6.34 14.30
C THR A 76 -16.44 -7.12 14.03
N PRO A 77 -16.38 -8.45 13.79
CA PRO A 77 -17.59 -9.25 13.75
C PRO A 77 -18.32 -9.08 15.10
N PRO A 78 -19.67 -9.05 15.13
CA PRO A 78 -20.39 -9.11 16.38
C PRO A 78 -19.88 -10.31 17.18
N TYR A 79 -19.40 -10.07 18.39
CA TYR A 79 -19.08 -11.15 19.31
C TYR A 79 -20.40 -11.84 19.69
N ASP A 80 -20.65 -13.03 19.14
CA ASP A 80 -21.76 -13.91 19.54
C ASP A 80 -21.18 -15.01 20.46
N PRO A 81 -21.29 -14.87 21.79
CA PRO A 81 -20.70 -15.78 22.78
C PRO A 81 -21.29 -17.19 22.80
#